data_AF-A0A537ZHZ8-F1
#
_entry.id   AF-A0A537ZHZ8-F1
#
_cell.length_a   1.000
_cell.length_b   1.000
_cell.length_c   1.000
_cell.angle_alpha   90.00
_cell.angle_beta   90.00
_cell.angle_gamma   90.00
#
_symmetry.space_group_name_H-M   'P 1'
#
loop_
_entity.id
_entity.type
_entity.pdbx_description
1 polymer ?
#
loop_
_entity_poly.entity_id
_entity_poly.type
_entity_poly.pdbx_seq_one_letter_code
_entity_poly.pdbx_strand_id
1 'polypeptide(L)'
;MKLLFIPFSVAGGLIAGFLGKKLFEQAWRMIDEEEPPEAEHRHVSLGKVLIAAALEGAIFRAVRAVVDHQSRRAFAALTGS
;
A
#
# COMPACT_ATOMS: atom_id res chain seq x y z
N MET A 1 17.42 -6.51 19.02
CA MET A 1 17.28 -6.05 17.62
C MET A 1 15.82 -5.87 17.18
N LYS A 2 14.94 -6.89 17.24
CA LYS A 2 13.53 -6.77 16.76
C LYS A 2 12.74 -5.61 17.38
N LEU A 3 12.87 -5.37 18.70
CA LEU A 3 12.17 -4.28 19.40
C LEU A 3 12.63 -2.88 18.93
N LEU A 4 13.92 -2.71 18.60
CA LEU A 4 14.47 -1.45 18.08
C LEU A 4 14.04 -1.18 16.63
N PHE A 5 13.64 -2.21 15.88
CA PHE A 5 13.14 -2.11 14.52
C PHE A 5 11.64 -1.77 14.45
N ILE A 6 10.90 -1.86 15.56
CA ILE A 6 9.45 -1.60 15.60
C ILE A 6 9.12 -0.16 15.16
N PRO A 7 9.78 0.91 15.66
CA PRO A 7 9.48 2.27 15.22
C PRO A 7 9.70 2.47 13.71
N PHE A 8 10.77 1.90 13.16
CA PHE A 8 11.05 1.90 11.72
C PHE A 8 9.99 1.13 10.92
N SER A 9 9.54 -0.01 11.45
CA SER A 9 8.49 -0.82 10.82
C SER A 9 7.15 -0.08 10.79
N VAL A 10 6.80 0.60 11.88
CA VAL A 10 5.56 1.38 11.98
C VAL A 10 5.63 2.58 11.04
N ALA A 11 6.72 3.35 11.08
CA ALA A 11 6.91 4.49 10.18
C ALA A 11 6.89 4.06 8.70
N GLY A 12 7.59 2.98 8.35
CA GLY A 12 7.56 2.39 7.02
C GLY A 12 6.15 1.94 6.63
N GLY A 13 5.42 1.29 7.54
CA GLY A 13 4.03 0.87 7.33
C GLY A 13 3.09 2.04 7.03
N LEU A 14 3.20 3.15 7.77
CA LEU A 14 2.41 4.36 7.54
C LEU A 14 2.72 5.00 6.19
N ILE A 15 4.01 5.12 5.85
CA ILE A 15 4.46 5.64 4.54
C ILE A 15 3.92 4.75 3.41
N ALA A 16 4.04 3.43 3.56
CA ALA A 16 3.56 2.48 2.57
C ALA A 16 2.04 2.56 2.40
N GLY A 17 1.28 2.71 3.49
CA GLY A 17 -0.17 2.87 3.45
C GLY A 17 -0.59 4.15 2.73
N PHE A 18 0.04 5.28 3.05
CA PHE A 18 -0.24 6.56 2.41
C PHE A 18 0.08 6.55 0.91
N LEU A 19 1.28 6.06 0.54
CA LEU A 19 1.69 5.95 -0.86
C LEU A 19 0.83 4.95 -1.63
N GLY A 20 0.51 3.81 -1.00
CA GLY A 20 -0.35 2.77 -1.56
C GLY A 20 -1.72 3.32 -1.92
N LYS A 21 -2.37 4.03 -0.99
CA LYS A 21 -3.67 4.66 -1.22
C LYS A 21 -3.63 5.66 -2.38
N LYS A 22 -2.66 6.58 -2.39
CA LYS A 22 -2.54 7.60 -3.42
C LYS A 22 -2.29 7.00 -4.81
N LEU A 23 -1.41 6.00 -4.91
CA LEU A 23 -1.11 5.32 -6.17
C LEU A 23 -2.31 4.50 -6.66
N PHE A 24 -3.03 3.86 -5.75
CA PHE A 24 -4.26 3.15 -6.06
C PHE A 24 -5.32 4.08 -6.64
N GLU A 25 -5.64 5.18 -5.96
CA GLU A 25 -6.61 6.18 -6.45
C GLU A 25 -6.20 6.72 -7.82
N GLN A 26 -4.92 7.02 -8.02
CA GLN A 26 -4.41 7.50 -9.30
C GLN A 26 -4.52 6.47 -10.42
N ALA A 27 -4.19 5.21 -10.14
CA ALA A 27 -4.31 4.12 -11.12
C ALA A 27 -5.78 3.81 -11.43
N TRP A 28 -6.64 3.84 -10.42
CA TRP A 28 -8.08 3.61 -10.59
C TRP A 28 -8.74 4.65 -11.48
N ARG A 29 -8.39 5.94 -11.31
CA ARG A 29 -8.89 7.03 -12.16
C ARG A 29 -8.57 6.88 -13.65
N MET A 30 -7.63 6.00 -14.03
CA MET A 30 -7.36 5.68 -15.43
C MET A 30 -8.30 4.63 -16.01
N ILE A 31 -8.95 3.85 -15.13
CA ILE A 31 -9.86 2.75 -15.48
C ILE A 31 -11.30 3.22 -15.38
N ASP A 32 -11.61 4.04 -14.38
CA ASP A 32 -12.96 4.50 -14.07
C ASP A 32 -12.96 5.98 -13.67
N GLU A 33 -13.98 6.73 -14.11
CA GLU A 33 -14.13 8.14 -13.74
C GLU A 33 -14.68 8.31 -12.32
N GLU A 34 -15.35 7.30 -11.80
CA GLU A 34 -15.84 7.27 -10.42
C GLU A 34 -14.74 6.87 -9.43
N GLU A 35 -14.93 7.24 -8.17
CA GLU A 35 -14.08 6.78 -7.09
C GLU A 35 -14.10 5.24 -6.96
N PRO A 36 -13.01 4.63 -6.48
CA PRO A 36 -12.95 3.19 -6.31
C PRO A 36 -14.09 2.69 -5.41
N PRO A 37 -14.69 1.54 -5.74
CA PRO A 37 -15.88 1.06 -5.05
C PRO A 37 -15.58 0.74 -3.59
N GLU A 38 -16.18 1.51 -2.70
CA GLU A 38 -16.14 1.27 -1.26
C GLU A 38 -17.24 0.30 -0.81
N ALA A 39 -17.07 -0.30 0.37
CA ALA A 39 -17.98 -1.30 0.94
C ALA A 39 -19.44 -0.83 1.08
N GLU A 40 -19.69 0.47 1.11
CA GLU A 40 -21.01 1.07 1.25
C GLU A 40 -21.79 1.17 -0.07
N HIS A 41 -21.14 0.97 -1.21
CA HIS A 41 -21.76 1.10 -2.53
C HIS A 41 -22.58 -0.14 -2.91
N ARG A 42 -23.86 -0.15 -2.48
CA ARG A 42 -24.81 -1.27 -2.70
C ARG A 42 -25.15 -1.57 -4.16
N HIS A 43 -24.85 -0.67 -5.10
CA HIS A 43 -25.23 -0.80 -6.51
C HIS A 43 -24.06 -1.08 -7.46
N VAL A 44 -22.87 -1.38 -6.93
CA VAL A 44 -21.69 -1.70 -7.75
C VAL A 44 -21.67 -3.18 -8.14
N SER A 45 -21.30 -3.47 -9.38
CA SER A 45 -21.16 -4.85 -9.86
C SER A 45 -20.00 -5.56 -9.17
N LEU A 46 -20.17 -6.86 -8.86
CA LEU A 46 -19.10 -7.67 -8.25
C LEU A 46 -17.81 -7.66 -9.08
N GLY A 47 -17.92 -7.59 -10.41
CA GLY A 47 -16.76 -7.47 -11.30
C GLY A 47 -15.95 -6.20 -11.05
N LYS A 48 -16.62 -5.03 -10.91
CA LYS A 48 -15.95 -3.75 -10.62
C LYS A 48 -15.27 -3.79 -9.25
N VAL A 49 -15.91 -4.38 -8.24
CA VAL A 49 -15.31 -4.59 -6.90
C VAL A 49 -14.06 -5.48 -6.97
N LEU A 50 -14.12 -6.60 -7.68
CA LEU A 50 -12.99 -7.53 -7.80
C LEU A 50 -11.80 -6.88 -8.52
N ILE A 51 -12.03 -6.13 -9.60
CA ILE A 51 -10.98 -5.42 -10.33
C ILE A 51 -10.33 -4.36 -9.44
N ALA A 52 -11.14 -3.58 -8.72
CA ALA A 52 -10.64 -2.58 -7.78
C ALA A 52 -9.77 -3.20 -6.68
N ALA A 53 -10.28 -4.24 -6.03
CA ALA A 53 -9.56 -4.94 -4.96
C ALA A 53 -8.27 -5.59 -5.45
N ALA A 54 -8.27 -6.16 -6.66
CA ALA A 54 -7.07 -6.73 -7.27
C ALA A 54 -6.01 -5.66 -7.55
N LEU A 55 -6.41 -4.52 -8.10
CA LEU A 55 -5.53 -3.39 -8.36
C LEU A 55 -4.96 -2.81 -7.06
N GLU A 56 -5.81 -2.58 -6.07
CA GLU A 56 -5.42 -2.09 -4.75
C GLU A 56 -4.39 -3.04 -4.11
N GLY A 57 -4.71 -4.33 -4.06
CA GLY A 57 -3.83 -5.35 -3.50
C GLY A 57 -2.48 -5.44 -4.20
N ALA A 58 -2.46 -5.36 -5.53
CA ALA A 58 -1.23 -5.36 -6.31
C ALA A 58 -0.34 -4.14 -5.99
N ILE A 59 -0.93 -2.95 -5.95
CA ILE A 59 -0.23 -1.70 -5.63
C ILE A 59 0.29 -1.71 -4.20
N PHE A 60 -0.56 -2.05 -3.23
CA PHE A 60 -0.15 -2.13 -1.82
C PHE A 60 0.98 -3.14 -1.63
N ARG A 61 0.91 -4.31 -2.29
CA ARG A 61 1.95 -5.32 -2.21
C ARG A 61 3.27 -4.82 -2.78
N ALA A 62 3.25 -4.12 -3.91
CA ALA A 62 4.42 -3.55 -4.56
C ALA A 62 5.07 -2.45 -3.71
N VAL A 63 4.27 -1.49 -3.23
CA VAL A 63 4.74 -0.39 -2.37
C VAL A 63 5.36 -0.95 -1.09
N ARG A 64 4.69 -1.90 -0.43
CA ARG A 64 5.21 -2.54 0.77
C ARG A 64 6.52 -3.27 0.51
N ALA A 65 6.66 -3.97 -0.62
CA ALA A 65 7.91 -4.64 -0.97
C ALA A 65 9.09 -3.65 -1.08
N VAL A 66 8.87 -2.51 -1.72
CA VAL A 66 9.88 -1.44 -1.85
C VAL A 66 10.22 -0.86 -0.48
N VAL A 67 9.21 -0.48 0.32
CA VAL A 67 9.43 0.12 1.64
C VAL A 67 10.09 -0.85 2.61
N ASP A 68 9.68 -2.11 2.65
CA ASP A 68 10.29 -3.15 3.49
C ASP A 68 11.76 -3.36 3.12
N HIS A 69 12.09 -3.39 1.82
CA HIS A 69 13.46 -3.52 1.34
C HIS A 69 14.32 -2.34 1.79
N GLN A 70 13.84 -1.11 1.60
CA GLN A 70 14.56 0.10 1.97
C GLN A 70 14.71 0.24 3.50
N SER A 71 13.67 -0.12 4.26
CA SER A 71 13.68 -0.07 5.72
C SER A 71 14.74 -0.99 6.32
N ARG A 72 14.92 -2.18 5.74
CA ARG A 72 15.98 -3.12 6.16
C ARG A 72 17.37 -2.57 5.86
N ARG A 73 17.58 -1.95 4.70
CA ARG A 73 18.86 -1.33 4.34
C ARG A 73 19.19 -0.14 5.24
N ALA A 74 18.20 0.71 5.51
CA ALA A 74 18.35 1.86 6.40
C ALA A 74 18.67 1.43 7.84
N PHE A 75 17.97 0.41 8.35
CA PHE A 75 18.24 -0.15 9.67
C PHE A 75 19.67 -0.71 9.75
N ALA A 76 20.08 -1.55 8.79
CA ALA A 76 21.43 -2.11 8.73
C ALA A 76 22.51 -1.02 8.70
N ALA A 77 22.31 0.04 7.91
CA ALA A 77 23.24 1.17 7.82
C ALA A 77 23.37 1.96 9.13
N LEU A 78 22.26 2.10 9.88
CA LEU A 78 22.23 2.84 11.14
C LEU A 78 22.73 2.01 12.34
N THR A 79 22.53 0.69 12.33
CA THR A 79 22.90 -0.19 13.44
C THR A 79 24.17 -0.99 13.22
N GLY A 80 24.77 -0.95 12.02
CA GLY A 80 25.99 -1.70 11.69
C GLY A 80 25.82 -3.22 11.66
N SER A 81 24.59 -3.69 11.44
CA SER A 81 24.21 -5.12 11.38
C SER A 81 24.16 -5.66 9.97
#